data_AF-A0A849R3T3-F1
#
_entry.id   AF-A0A849R3T3-F1
#
_cell.length_a   1.000
_cell.length_b   1.000
_cell.length_c   1.000
_cell.angle_alpha   90.00
_cell.angle_beta   90.00
_cell.angle_gamma   90.00
#
_symmetry.space_group_name_H-M   'P 1'
#
loop_
_entity.id
_entity.type
_entity.pdbx_description
1 polymer ?
#
loop_
_entity_poly.entity_id
_entity_poly.type
_entity_poly.pdbx_seq_one_letter_code
_entity_poly.pdbx_strand_id
1 'polypeptide(L)'
;MSVSGAATKELTESPFVKSEIKNIDYEVVSGTERVKNCTEVSIKIVLANVSKEIGSSELIFYSELVGAEGHIKDKVLQSGSIYMLNPEVVGEEAVVSWSGEAPDAKRRVSFTLLNITQETTEGQYPVESIIRDVSSEMIEDALNVCYNAKKAIEEANQTITNANEKGLNVASATTKFELAREHLNNSLGYYNLGRQDAALEAAKLALIHAEAANKLTKGAETTSEIRNYGILAAVVVIIVVVLAVILMQRKRKRGIY
;
A
#
# COMPACT_ATOMS: atom_id res chain seq x y z
N MET A 1 9.24 -6.73 31.68
CA MET A 1 10.49 -7.41 31.29
C MET A 1 10.88 -6.85 29.93
N SER A 2 12.04 -6.20 29.87
CA SER A 2 12.57 -5.54 28.67
C SER A 2 12.87 -6.55 27.57
N VAL A 3 12.42 -6.27 26.35
CA VAL A 3 13.03 -6.84 25.15
C VAL A 3 13.98 -5.79 24.62
N SER A 4 15.27 -6.07 24.84
CA SER A 4 16.44 -5.38 24.32
C SER A 4 16.26 -5.06 22.84
N GLY A 5 16.22 -3.76 22.51
CA GLY A 5 16.46 -3.30 21.16
C GLY A 5 17.90 -3.66 20.79
N ALA A 6 18.06 -4.66 19.92
CA ALA A 6 19.29 -4.83 19.18
C ALA A 6 19.41 -3.59 18.29
N ALA A 7 20.21 -2.62 18.74
CA ALA A 7 20.63 -1.52 17.90
C ALA A 7 21.33 -2.12 16.68
N THR A 8 20.69 -2.04 15.52
CA THR A 8 21.36 -2.19 14.24
C THR A 8 22.49 -1.18 14.22
N LYS A 9 23.71 -1.66 14.46
CA LYS A 9 24.91 -0.86 14.38
C LYS A 9 24.99 -0.39 12.93
N GLU A 10 24.65 0.87 12.66
CA GLU A 10 24.88 1.47 11.35
C GLU A 10 26.38 1.37 11.09
N LEU A 11 26.74 0.52 10.14
CA LEU A 11 28.12 0.37 9.75
C LEU A 11 28.49 1.56 8.86
N THR A 12 29.62 2.19 9.16
CA THR A 12 30.18 3.27 8.35
C THR A 12 30.54 2.72 6.96
N GLU A 13 30.21 3.43 5.89
CA GLU A 13 30.63 3.09 4.52
C GLU A 13 32.12 2.76 4.45
N SER A 14 32.50 1.80 3.60
CA SER A 14 33.89 1.40 3.49
C SER A 14 34.77 2.58 3.05
N PRO A 15 35.82 2.94 3.82
CA PRO A 15 36.82 3.89 3.37
C PRO A 15 37.79 3.25 2.35
N PHE A 16 37.72 1.94 2.15
CA PHE A 16 38.71 1.15 1.41
C PHE A 16 38.25 0.73 0.02
N VAL A 17 36.96 0.88 -0.29
CA VAL A 17 36.42 0.63 -1.62
C VAL A 17 35.19 1.50 -1.82
N LYS A 18 35.05 2.08 -3.01
CA LYS A 18 33.87 2.84 -3.40
C LYS A 18 33.07 2.04 -4.42
N SER A 19 31.78 1.84 -4.17
CA SER A 19 30.87 1.27 -5.15
C SER A 19 30.28 2.36 -6.05
N GLU A 20 30.02 2.00 -7.31
CA GLU A 20 29.20 2.77 -8.23
C GLU A 20 28.27 1.83 -8.99
N ILE A 21 26.97 2.02 -8.84
CA ILE A 21 25.97 1.27 -9.59
C ILE A 21 25.95 1.80 -11.03
N LYS A 22 26.37 0.96 -11.98
CA LYS A 22 26.33 1.29 -13.41
C LYS A 22 24.99 0.95 -14.04
N ASN A 23 24.39 -0.14 -13.60
CA ASN A 23 23.09 -0.57 -14.13
C ASN A 23 22.32 -1.45 -13.13
N ILE A 24 21.00 -1.30 -13.14
CA ILE A 24 20.05 -2.22 -12.51
C ILE A 24 18.87 -2.36 -13.47
N ASP A 25 18.74 -3.53 -14.08
CA ASP A 25 17.65 -3.87 -14.99
C ASP A 25 16.72 -4.89 -14.33
N TYR A 26 15.41 -4.63 -14.40
CA TYR A 26 14.36 -5.57 -14.02
C TYR A 26 13.03 -5.15 -14.67
N GLU A 27 12.12 -6.11 -14.82
CA GLU A 27 10.73 -5.78 -15.21
C GLU A 27 10.01 -5.10 -14.05
N VAL A 28 9.24 -4.06 -14.36
CA VAL A 28 8.43 -3.33 -13.39
C VAL A 28 6.97 -3.77 -13.46
N VAL A 29 6.32 -3.85 -12.30
CA VAL A 29 4.85 -4.01 -12.27
C VAL A 29 4.23 -2.74 -12.87
N SER A 30 3.38 -2.91 -13.88
CA SER A 30 2.78 -1.80 -14.65
C SER A 30 2.16 -0.72 -13.76
N GLY A 31 2.50 0.54 -14.02
CA GLY A 31 2.02 1.69 -13.24
C GLY A 31 2.71 1.88 -11.89
N THR A 32 3.80 1.16 -11.62
CA THR A 32 4.60 1.26 -10.39
C THR A 32 6.10 1.26 -10.70
N GLU A 33 6.93 1.46 -9.67
CA GLU A 33 8.39 1.34 -9.73
C GLU A 33 8.91 0.02 -9.12
N ARG A 34 8.01 -0.92 -8.83
CA ARG A 34 8.31 -2.16 -8.09
C ARG A 34 8.82 -3.25 -9.02
N VAL A 35 9.75 -4.05 -8.53
CA VAL A 35 10.26 -5.22 -9.25
C VAL A 35 9.14 -6.23 -9.40
N LYS A 36 8.92 -6.72 -10.61
CA LYS A 36 7.97 -7.78 -10.87
C LYS A 36 8.51 -9.11 -10.34
N ASN A 37 7.69 -9.86 -9.64
CA ASN A 37 8.06 -11.17 -9.12
C ASN A 37 8.28 -12.16 -10.26
N CYS A 38 9.13 -13.16 -10.01
CA CYS A 38 9.44 -14.22 -10.97
C CYS A 38 9.99 -13.71 -12.32
N THR A 39 10.60 -12.52 -12.34
CA THR A 39 11.29 -11.97 -13.51
C THR A 39 12.76 -11.78 -13.24
N GLU A 40 13.56 -11.79 -14.30
CA GLU A 40 15.00 -11.60 -14.21
C GLU A 40 15.37 -10.20 -13.68
N VAL A 41 16.37 -10.17 -12.82
CA VAL A 41 17.03 -8.99 -12.29
C VAL A 41 18.49 -9.09 -12.68
N SER A 42 19.04 -8.01 -13.27
CA SER A 42 20.44 -7.89 -13.65
C SER A 42 21.05 -6.62 -13.07
N ILE A 43 22.16 -6.75 -12.37
CA ILE A 43 22.84 -5.66 -11.67
C ILE A 43 24.29 -5.60 -12.14
N LYS A 44 24.80 -4.39 -12.38
CA LYS A 44 26.20 -4.13 -12.67
C LYS A 44 26.73 -3.03 -11.77
N ILE A 45 27.75 -3.34 -10.99
CA ILE A 45 28.43 -2.43 -10.08
C ILE A 45 29.91 -2.36 -10.45
N VAL A 46 30.50 -1.18 -10.33
CA VAL A 46 31.94 -0.99 -10.38
C VAL A 46 32.44 -0.69 -8.98
N LEU A 47 33.43 -1.45 -8.52
CA LEU A 47 34.16 -1.22 -7.28
C LEU A 47 35.46 -0.50 -7.65
N ALA A 48 35.59 0.77 -7.23
CA ALA A 48 36.72 1.63 -7.51
C ALA A 48 37.44 2.03 -6.21
N ASN A 49 38.59 2.71 -6.35
CA ASN A 49 39.39 3.22 -5.24
C ASN A 49 39.75 2.13 -4.20
N VAL A 50 40.08 0.93 -4.68
CA VAL A 50 40.49 -0.18 -3.80
C VAL A 50 41.79 0.20 -3.08
N SER A 51 41.72 0.35 -1.76
CA SER A 51 42.86 0.76 -0.95
C SER A 51 43.98 -0.28 -0.97
N LYS A 52 45.21 0.20 -1.20
CA LYS A 52 46.43 -0.62 -1.14
C LYS A 52 46.96 -0.76 0.30
N GLU A 53 46.47 0.05 1.23
CA GLU A 53 47.00 0.13 2.61
C GLU A 53 46.64 -1.10 3.44
N ILE A 54 45.49 -1.71 3.15
CA ILE A 54 44.98 -2.89 3.88
C ILE A 54 45.40 -4.22 3.25
N GLY A 55 46.24 -4.21 2.21
CA GLY A 55 46.67 -5.40 1.50
C GLY A 55 45.50 -6.10 0.79
N SER A 56 44.96 -7.17 1.38
CA SER A 56 43.81 -7.90 0.85
C SER A 56 42.62 -7.85 1.80
N SER A 57 41.42 -7.71 1.27
CA SER A 57 40.17 -7.73 2.04
C SER A 57 39.17 -8.73 1.48
N GLU A 58 38.28 -9.23 2.33
CA GLU A 58 37.24 -10.16 1.89
C GLU A 58 35.98 -9.38 1.49
N LEU A 59 35.45 -9.64 0.29
CA LEU A 59 34.12 -9.18 -0.10
C LEU A 59 33.14 -10.32 0.07
N ILE A 60 32.10 -10.11 0.87
CA ILE A 60 31.04 -11.08 1.15
C ILE A 60 29.79 -10.64 0.40
N PHE A 61 29.27 -11.54 -0.43
CA PHE A 61 28.11 -11.29 -1.28
C PHE A 61 26.89 -11.98 -0.70
N TYR A 62 25.77 -11.26 -0.63
CA TYR A 62 24.48 -11.82 -0.24
C TYR A 62 23.39 -11.34 -1.20
N SER A 63 22.48 -12.24 -1.54
CA SER A 63 21.35 -11.97 -2.42
C SER A 63 20.19 -12.90 -2.06
N GLU A 64 18.98 -12.35 -2.11
CA GLU A 64 17.73 -13.10 -1.97
C GLU A 64 17.13 -13.49 -3.33
N LEU A 65 17.79 -13.16 -4.45
CA LEU A 65 17.36 -13.60 -5.78
C LEU A 65 17.41 -15.13 -5.89
N VAL A 66 16.44 -15.71 -6.58
CA VAL A 66 16.39 -17.14 -6.86
C VAL A 66 17.41 -17.45 -7.95
N GLY A 67 18.29 -18.42 -7.69
CA GLY A 67 19.38 -18.76 -8.61
C GLY A 67 20.41 -17.65 -8.77
N ALA A 68 20.60 -16.80 -7.75
CA ALA A 68 21.54 -15.69 -7.77
C ALA A 68 22.97 -16.15 -8.16
N GLU A 69 23.47 -15.58 -9.25
CA GLU A 69 24.83 -15.80 -9.73
C GLU A 69 25.49 -14.45 -10.01
N GLY A 70 26.73 -14.32 -9.55
CA GLY A 70 27.57 -13.17 -9.79
C GLY A 70 28.87 -13.51 -10.48
N HIS A 71 29.50 -12.50 -11.05
CA HIS A 71 30.78 -12.62 -11.73
C HIS A 71 31.67 -11.43 -11.37
N ILE A 72 32.91 -11.74 -11.00
CA ILE A 72 34.02 -10.77 -10.95
C ILE A 72 35.16 -11.36 -11.77
N LYS A 73 35.46 -10.75 -12.92
CA LYS A 73 36.36 -11.34 -13.93
C LYS A 73 35.86 -12.75 -14.30
N ASP A 74 36.74 -13.75 -14.26
CA ASP A 74 36.39 -15.16 -14.58
C ASP A 74 35.85 -15.95 -13.37
N LYS A 75 35.69 -15.31 -12.21
CA LYS A 75 35.24 -16.00 -11.00
C LYS A 75 33.74 -15.87 -10.82
N VAL A 76 33.08 -17.03 -10.81
CA VAL A 76 31.65 -17.17 -10.49
C VAL A 76 31.45 -17.06 -8.98
N LEU A 77 30.40 -16.34 -8.58
CA LEU A 77 29.99 -16.07 -7.22
C LEU A 77 28.54 -16.50 -7.03
N GLN A 78 28.23 -17.02 -5.85
CA GLN A 78 26.87 -17.32 -5.41
C GLN A 78 26.53 -16.51 -4.17
N SER A 79 25.25 -16.43 -3.81
CA SER A 79 24.87 -15.85 -2.51
C SER A 79 25.59 -16.56 -1.36
N GLY A 80 26.18 -15.78 -0.45
CA GLY A 80 27.06 -16.26 0.62
C GLY A 80 28.53 -16.45 0.22
N SER A 81 28.90 -16.18 -1.03
CA SER A 81 30.29 -16.34 -1.50
C SER A 81 31.20 -15.24 -0.98
N ILE A 82 32.47 -15.61 -0.82
CA ILE A 82 33.56 -14.72 -0.43
C ILE A 82 34.52 -14.55 -1.61
N TYR A 83 34.81 -13.29 -1.94
CA TYR A 83 35.81 -12.92 -2.92
C TYR A 83 36.98 -12.21 -2.25
N MET A 84 38.20 -12.70 -2.47
CA MET A 84 39.40 -12.03 -1.98
C MET A 84 39.75 -10.87 -2.90
N LEU A 85 39.49 -9.66 -2.45
CA LEU A 85 39.84 -8.44 -3.16
C LEU A 85 41.32 -8.14 -2.93
N ASN A 86 42.11 -8.37 -3.98
CA ASN A 86 43.53 -8.02 -4.01
C ASN A 86 43.75 -6.83 -4.98
N PRO A 87 44.13 -5.64 -4.49
CA PRO A 87 44.35 -4.44 -5.31
C PRO A 87 45.37 -4.67 -6.44
N GLU A 88 46.38 -5.52 -6.24
CA GLU A 88 47.41 -5.81 -7.24
C GLU A 88 46.86 -6.63 -8.43
N VAL A 89 45.86 -7.47 -8.16
CA VAL A 89 45.26 -8.37 -9.16
C VAL A 89 44.08 -7.70 -9.86
N VAL A 90 43.32 -6.91 -9.12
CA VAL A 90 42.04 -6.38 -9.57
C VAL A 90 42.25 -5.17 -10.49
N GLY A 91 43.27 -4.35 -10.21
CA GLY A 91 43.56 -3.11 -10.94
C GLY A 91 42.91 -1.91 -10.24
N GLU A 92 42.63 -0.84 -11.00
CA GLU A 92 41.96 0.36 -10.47
C GLU A 92 40.47 0.14 -10.20
N GLU A 93 39.84 -0.77 -10.95
CA GLU A 93 38.40 -1.06 -10.88
C GLU A 93 38.10 -2.56 -10.96
N ALA A 94 37.10 -3.01 -10.19
CA ALA A 94 36.50 -4.33 -10.27
C ALA A 94 35.06 -4.21 -10.78
N VAL A 95 34.72 -4.94 -11.84
CA VAL A 95 33.32 -5.02 -12.30
C VAL A 95 32.67 -6.23 -11.65
N VAL A 96 31.57 -5.98 -10.92
CA VAL A 96 30.67 -7.00 -10.40
C VAL A 96 29.45 -7.02 -11.31
N SER A 97 29.17 -8.17 -11.92
CA SER A 97 27.89 -8.45 -12.56
C SER A 97 27.12 -9.42 -11.69
N TRP A 98 25.83 -9.23 -11.50
CA TRP A 98 25.00 -10.06 -10.64
C TRP A 98 23.62 -10.24 -11.26
N SER A 99 23.14 -11.47 -11.34
CA SER A 99 21.85 -11.79 -11.96
C SER A 99 21.11 -12.88 -11.20
N GLY A 100 19.80 -12.89 -11.32
CA GLY A 100 18.94 -13.92 -10.76
C GLY A 100 17.47 -13.56 -10.94
N GLU A 101 16.57 -14.43 -10.51
CA GLU A 101 15.13 -14.19 -10.60
C GLU A 101 14.61 -13.54 -9.31
N ALA A 102 13.75 -12.52 -9.44
CA ALA A 102 13.07 -11.92 -8.31
C ALA A 102 12.18 -12.97 -7.61
N PRO A 103 12.20 -13.08 -6.26
CA PRO A 103 11.41 -14.07 -5.54
C PRO A 103 9.92 -14.00 -5.86
N ASP A 104 9.25 -15.17 -5.80
CA ASP A 104 7.79 -15.28 -5.92
C ASP A 104 7.10 -14.69 -4.67
N ALA A 105 7.02 -13.37 -4.67
CA ALA A 105 6.42 -12.60 -3.58
C ALA A 105 4.90 -12.84 -3.55
N LYS A 106 4.40 -13.37 -2.42
CA LYS A 106 2.97 -13.56 -2.20
C LYS A 106 2.25 -12.31 -1.69
N ARG A 107 3.00 -11.30 -1.28
CA ARG A 107 2.55 -9.96 -0.91
C ARG A 107 3.67 -8.99 -1.27
N ARG A 108 3.40 -7.69 -1.28
CA ARG A 108 4.47 -6.70 -1.46
C ARG A 108 5.45 -6.82 -0.29
N VAL A 109 6.71 -7.13 -0.60
CA VAL A 109 7.80 -7.30 0.37
C VAL A 109 9.09 -6.78 -0.23
N SER A 110 9.93 -6.16 0.60
CA SER A 110 11.27 -5.73 0.19
C SER A 110 12.24 -6.91 0.26
N PHE A 111 13.04 -7.09 -0.79
CA PHE A 111 14.10 -8.09 -0.87
C PHE A 111 15.44 -7.41 -1.16
N THR A 112 16.49 -8.02 -0.63
CA THR A 112 17.89 -7.68 -0.88
C THR A 112 18.30 -8.29 -2.21
N LEU A 113 18.30 -7.49 -3.27
CA LEU A 113 18.72 -7.95 -4.60
C LEU A 113 20.23 -8.24 -4.60
N LEU A 114 21.01 -7.39 -3.94
CA LEU A 114 22.44 -7.59 -3.74
C LEU A 114 22.92 -6.78 -2.53
N ASN A 115 23.67 -7.44 -1.65
CA ASN A 115 24.40 -6.81 -0.57
C ASN A 115 25.87 -7.25 -0.65
N ILE A 116 26.77 -6.28 -0.58
CA ILE A 116 28.22 -6.50 -0.57
C ILE A 116 28.74 -5.88 0.72
N THR A 117 29.41 -6.69 1.53
CA THR A 117 30.18 -6.21 2.68
C THR A 117 31.65 -6.51 2.49
N GLN A 118 32.49 -5.65 3.04
CA GLN A 118 33.94 -5.82 3.05
C GLN A 118 34.40 -6.10 4.47
N GLU A 119 35.14 -7.18 4.65
CA GLU A 119 35.82 -7.51 5.90
C GLU A 119 37.32 -7.25 5.75
N THR A 120 37.86 -6.47 6.69
CA THR A 120 39.28 -6.14 6.81
C THR A 120 39.76 -6.49 8.22
N THR A 121 41.07 -6.36 8.46
CA THR A 121 41.63 -6.49 9.82
C THR A 121 41.10 -5.44 10.80
N GLU A 122 40.58 -4.32 10.30
CA GLU A 122 40.08 -3.20 11.11
C GLU A 122 38.58 -3.33 11.42
N GLY A 123 37.83 -4.11 10.63
CA GLY A 123 36.42 -4.35 10.86
C GLY A 123 35.65 -4.73 9.60
N GLN A 124 34.32 -4.70 9.72
CA GLN A 124 33.39 -4.98 8.63
C GLN A 124 32.71 -3.67 8.19
N TYR A 125 32.63 -3.46 6.88
CA TYR A 125 32.12 -2.24 6.26
C TYR A 125 31.13 -2.58 5.14
N PRO A 126 29.98 -1.91 5.04
CA PRO A 126 29.09 -2.01 3.89
C PRO A 126 29.79 -1.39 2.68
N VAL A 127 29.69 -2.10 1.56
CA VAL A 127 30.15 -1.62 0.25
C VAL A 127 28.94 -1.19 -0.56
N GLU A 128 27.93 -2.06 -0.69
CA GLU A 128 26.73 -1.75 -1.46
C GLU A 128 25.53 -2.52 -0.91
N SER A 129 24.33 -1.92 -0.96
CA SER A 129 23.11 -2.58 -0.51
C SER A 129 21.91 -2.15 -1.36
N ILE A 130 21.50 -3.02 -2.27
CA ILE A 130 20.40 -2.80 -3.19
C ILE A 130 19.18 -3.57 -2.68
N ILE A 131 18.27 -2.84 -2.06
CA ILE A 131 16.98 -3.37 -1.57
C ILE A 131 15.86 -2.79 -2.46
N ARG A 132 14.93 -3.64 -2.89
CA ARG A 132 13.76 -3.24 -3.67
C ARG A 132 12.50 -3.98 -3.24
N ASP A 133 11.37 -3.31 -3.38
CA ASP A 133 10.05 -3.94 -3.24
C ASP A 133 9.78 -4.84 -4.44
N VAL A 134 9.49 -6.12 -4.17
CA VAL A 134 9.03 -7.10 -5.16
C VAL A 134 7.51 -7.28 -5.01
N SER A 135 6.81 -7.28 -6.14
CA SER A 135 5.35 -7.35 -6.20
C SER A 135 4.87 -8.04 -7.49
N SER A 136 3.55 -8.12 -7.67
CA SER A 136 2.89 -8.58 -8.89
C SER A 136 1.70 -7.68 -9.20
N GLU A 137 1.19 -7.73 -10.43
CA GLU A 137 -0.01 -6.99 -10.83
C GLU A 137 -1.18 -7.30 -9.89
N MET A 138 -1.34 -8.57 -9.51
CA MET A 138 -2.43 -9.01 -8.64
C MET A 138 -2.30 -8.49 -7.20
N ILE A 139 -1.07 -8.38 -6.68
CA ILE A 139 -0.80 -7.73 -5.39
C ILE A 139 -1.19 -6.26 -5.45
N GLU A 140 -0.75 -5.55 -6.48
CA GLU A 140 -0.98 -4.12 -6.62
C GLU A 140 -2.47 -3.81 -6.84
N ASP A 141 -3.18 -4.63 -7.61
CA ASP A 141 -4.63 -4.55 -7.79
C ASP A 141 -5.38 -4.76 -6.47
N ALA A 142 -5.02 -5.79 -5.71
CA ALA A 142 -5.64 -6.07 -4.41
C ALA A 142 -5.44 -4.90 -3.44
N LEU A 143 -4.24 -4.31 -3.40
CA LEU A 143 -3.95 -3.14 -2.57
C LEU A 143 -4.73 -1.90 -3.04
N ASN A 144 -4.78 -1.64 -4.34
CA ASN A 144 -5.53 -0.51 -4.90
C ASN A 144 -7.02 -0.60 -4.56
N VAL A 145 -7.65 -1.77 -4.74
CA VAL A 145 -9.05 -1.97 -4.36
C VAL A 145 -9.24 -1.88 -2.86
N CYS A 146 -8.30 -2.40 -2.04
CA CYS A 146 -8.33 -2.21 -0.58
C CYS A 146 -8.35 -0.73 -0.19
N TYR A 147 -7.49 0.10 -0.80
CA TYR A 147 -7.45 1.53 -0.52
C TYR A 147 -8.75 2.23 -0.91
N ASN A 148 -9.31 1.89 -2.07
CA ASN A 148 -10.59 2.43 -2.51
C ASN A 148 -11.73 2.01 -1.58
N ALA A 149 -11.77 0.73 -1.17
CA ALA A 149 -12.74 0.23 -0.21
C ALA A 149 -12.63 0.95 1.14
N LYS A 150 -11.42 1.14 1.66
CA LYS A 150 -11.18 1.86 2.92
C LYS A 150 -11.71 3.29 2.85
N LYS A 151 -11.41 4.01 1.75
CA LYS A 151 -11.92 5.36 1.53
C LYS A 151 -13.45 5.39 1.45
N ALA A 152 -14.05 4.49 0.68
CA ALA A 152 -15.51 4.40 0.54
C ALA A 152 -16.20 4.07 1.88
N ILE A 153 -15.59 3.22 2.72
CA ILE A 153 -16.07 2.90 4.07
C ILE A 153 -16.02 4.14 4.96
N GLU A 154 -14.94 4.92 4.92
CA GLU A 154 -14.83 6.16 5.69
C GLU A 154 -15.90 7.18 5.27
N GLU A 155 -16.12 7.35 3.96
CA GLU A 155 -17.20 8.18 3.42
C GLU A 155 -18.59 7.68 3.86
N ALA A 156 -18.82 6.36 3.81
CA ALA A 156 -20.08 5.75 4.26
C ALA A 156 -20.32 5.95 5.76
N ASN A 157 -19.29 5.85 6.59
CA ASN A 157 -19.39 6.12 8.01
C ASN A 157 -19.82 7.56 8.28
N GLN A 158 -19.20 8.52 7.57
CA GLN A 158 -19.52 9.94 7.71
C GLN A 158 -20.96 10.23 7.27
N THR A 159 -21.40 9.71 6.12
CA THR A 159 -22.77 9.94 5.64
C THR A 159 -23.81 9.33 6.56
N ILE A 160 -23.59 8.10 7.04
CA ILE A 160 -24.48 7.43 8.01
C ILE A 160 -24.58 8.22 9.30
N THR A 161 -23.45 8.72 9.82
CA THR A 161 -23.40 9.52 11.05
C THR A 161 -24.24 10.79 10.89
N ASN A 162 -24.01 11.55 9.81
CA ASN A 162 -24.76 12.78 9.52
C ASN A 162 -26.27 12.52 9.36
N ALA A 163 -26.65 11.42 8.71
CA ALA A 163 -28.05 11.04 8.53
C ALA A 163 -28.72 10.63 9.85
N ASN A 164 -27.99 9.92 10.72
CA ASN A 164 -28.45 9.59 12.07
C ASN A 164 -28.67 10.86 12.92
N GLU A 165 -27.76 11.84 12.86
CA GLU A 165 -27.92 13.12 13.57
C GLU A 165 -29.17 13.89 13.11
N LYS A 166 -29.55 13.74 11.85
CA LYS A 166 -30.81 14.27 11.29
C LYS A 166 -32.04 13.42 11.63
N GLY A 167 -31.89 12.34 12.40
CA GLY A 167 -32.99 11.43 12.79
C GLY A 167 -33.52 10.57 11.64
N LEU A 168 -32.72 10.32 10.60
CA LEU A 168 -33.11 9.49 9.47
C LEU A 168 -32.96 8.00 9.80
N ASN A 169 -33.85 7.17 9.24
CA ASN A 169 -33.70 5.72 9.35
C ASN A 169 -32.62 5.22 8.38
N VAL A 170 -31.48 4.82 8.92
CA VAL A 170 -30.32 4.32 8.16
C VAL A 170 -30.00 2.85 8.42
N ALA A 171 -30.93 2.07 9.01
CA ALA A 171 -30.66 0.70 9.43
C ALA A 171 -30.07 -0.18 8.30
N SER A 172 -30.65 -0.11 7.10
CA SER A 172 -30.15 -0.86 5.93
C SER A 172 -28.76 -0.40 5.46
N ALA A 173 -28.47 0.90 5.57
CA ALA A 173 -27.15 1.44 5.24
C ALA A 173 -26.11 0.97 6.27
N THR A 174 -26.45 0.96 7.56
CA THR A 174 -25.60 0.43 8.64
C THR A 174 -25.24 -1.04 8.41
N THR A 175 -26.21 -1.89 8.06
CA THR A 175 -25.92 -3.31 7.74
C THR A 175 -24.94 -3.45 6.57
N LYS A 176 -25.09 -2.64 5.52
CA LYS A 176 -24.15 -2.67 4.37
C LYS A 176 -22.77 -2.15 4.76
N PHE A 177 -22.70 -1.13 5.61
CA PHE A 177 -21.45 -0.62 6.16
C PHE A 177 -20.71 -1.65 7.02
N GLU A 178 -21.43 -2.40 7.86
CA GLU A 178 -20.85 -3.48 8.67
C GLU A 178 -20.28 -4.60 7.79
N LEU A 179 -21.04 -5.05 6.77
CA LEU A 179 -20.54 -6.02 5.78
C LEU A 179 -19.31 -5.51 5.03
N ALA A 180 -19.28 -4.23 4.67
CA ALA A 180 -18.11 -3.63 4.01
C ALA A 180 -16.86 -3.73 4.89
N ARG A 181 -16.98 -3.43 6.19
CA ARG A 181 -15.88 -3.55 7.15
C ARG A 181 -15.44 -5.00 7.35
N GLU A 182 -16.38 -5.93 7.43
CA GLU A 182 -16.08 -7.37 7.53
C GLU A 182 -15.28 -7.84 6.31
N HIS A 183 -15.74 -7.52 5.11
CA HIS A 183 -15.04 -7.88 3.89
C HIS A 183 -13.66 -7.22 3.76
N LEU A 184 -13.50 -5.97 4.21
CA LEU A 184 -12.18 -5.31 4.25
C LEU A 184 -11.23 -6.04 5.21
N ASN A 185 -11.70 -6.42 6.40
CA ASN A 185 -10.91 -7.18 7.36
C ASN A 185 -10.50 -8.55 6.79
N ASN A 186 -11.42 -9.25 6.13
CA ASN A 186 -11.15 -10.52 5.46
C ASN A 186 -10.10 -10.34 4.35
N SER A 187 -10.21 -9.28 3.54
CA SER A 187 -9.24 -8.95 2.50
C SER A 187 -7.83 -8.76 3.06
N LEU A 188 -7.69 -7.96 4.13
CA LEU A 188 -6.41 -7.76 4.82
C LEU A 188 -5.86 -9.06 5.40
N GLY A 189 -6.74 -9.92 5.95
CA GLY A 189 -6.39 -11.25 6.41
C GLY A 189 -5.82 -12.13 5.30
N TYR A 190 -6.50 -12.21 4.15
CA TYR A 190 -6.04 -12.97 3.00
C TYR A 190 -4.74 -12.43 2.40
N TYR A 191 -4.60 -11.09 2.33
CA TYR A 191 -3.38 -10.44 1.87
C TYR A 191 -2.17 -10.84 2.73
N ASN A 192 -2.34 -10.82 4.05
CA ASN A 192 -1.27 -11.20 4.99
C ASN A 192 -0.87 -12.68 4.88
N LEU A 193 -1.82 -13.54 4.51
CA LEU A 193 -1.61 -14.96 4.22
C LEU A 193 -1.05 -15.24 2.81
N GLY A 194 -0.83 -14.21 1.99
CA GLY A 194 -0.35 -14.37 0.62
C GLY A 194 -1.39 -14.89 -0.37
N ARG A 195 -2.69 -14.84 -0.01
CA ARG A 195 -3.81 -15.29 -0.86
C ARG A 195 -4.36 -14.13 -1.67
N GLN A 196 -3.61 -13.72 -2.69
CA GLN A 196 -3.85 -12.51 -3.50
C GLN A 196 -5.26 -12.47 -4.13
N ASP A 197 -5.71 -13.57 -4.75
CA ASP A 197 -7.05 -13.65 -5.36
C ASP A 197 -8.17 -13.41 -4.35
N ALA A 198 -8.07 -14.09 -3.19
CA ALA A 198 -9.07 -13.98 -2.14
C ALA A 198 -9.07 -12.58 -1.50
N ALA A 199 -7.88 -11.97 -1.38
CA ALA A 199 -7.74 -10.59 -0.92
C ALA A 199 -8.42 -9.60 -1.88
N LEU A 200 -8.18 -9.74 -3.19
CA LEU A 200 -8.79 -8.91 -4.22
C LEU A 200 -10.32 -9.05 -4.23
N GLU A 201 -10.85 -10.27 -4.22
CA GLU A 201 -12.30 -10.50 -4.22
C GLU A 201 -12.99 -9.95 -2.97
N ALA A 202 -12.40 -10.18 -1.79
CA ALA A 202 -12.92 -9.59 -0.55
C ALA A 202 -12.84 -8.05 -0.57
N ALA A 203 -11.79 -7.46 -1.15
CA ALA A 203 -11.68 -6.01 -1.28
C ALA A 203 -12.77 -5.43 -2.21
N LYS A 204 -13.06 -6.11 -3.34
CA LYS A 204 -14.15 -5.72 -4.25
C LYS A 204 -15.50 -5.76 -3.54
N LEU A 205 -15.78 -6.82 -2.78
CA LEU A 205 -17.01 -6.91 -1.98
C LEU A 205 -17.09 -5.78 -0.95
N ALA A 206 -15.99 -5.47 -0.26
CA ALA A 206 -15.94 -4.37 0.69
C ALA A 206 -16.32 -3.04 0.02
N LEU A 207 -15.73 -2.75 -1.15
CA LEU A 207 -16.04 -1.55 -1.92
C LEU A 207 -17.51 -1.50 -2.35
N ILE A 208 -18.05 -2.58 -2.92
CA ILE A 208 -19.45 -2.69 -3.35
C ILE A 208 -20.41 -2.40 -2.19
N HIS A 209 -20.15 -3.00 -1.02
CA HIS A 209 -20.98 -2.81 0.16
C HIS A 209 -20.89 -1.39 0.73
N ALA A 210 -19.71 -0.77 0.71
CA ALA A 210 -19.52 0.61 1.13
C ALA A 210 -20.26 1.60 0.22
N GLU A 211 -20.17 1.42 -1.09
CA GLU A 211 -20.92 2.22 -2.07
C GLU A 211 -22.44 2.03 -1.91
N ALA A 212 -22.90 0.80 -1.65
CA ALA A 212 -24.30 0.52 -1.40
C ALA A 212 -24.81 1.21 -0.13
N ALA A 213 -24.01 1.21 0.95
CA ALA A 213 -24.33 1.94 2.18
C ALA A 213 -24.50 3.44 1.89
N ASN A 214 -23.56 4.05 1.16
CA ASN A 214 -23.64 5.45 0.73
C ASN A 214 -24.91 5.76 -0.09
N LYS A 215 -25.26 4.89 -1.06
CA LYS A 215 -26.47 5.06 -1.89
C LYS A 215 -27.75 5.00 -1.06
N LEU A 216 -27.84 4.06 -0.12
CA LEU A 216 -28.99 3.91 0.77
C LEU A 216 -29.16 5.13 1.68
N THR A 217 -28.07 5.64 2.25
CA THR A 217 -28.10 6.86 3.07
C THR A 217 -28.59 8.07 2.28
N LYS A 218 -28.06 8.30 1.08
CA LYS A 218 -28.50 9.40 0.20
C LYS A 218 -29.98 9.26 -0.19
N GLY A 219 -30.45 8.05 -0.47
CA GLY A 219 -31.88 7.79 -0.75
C GLY A 219 -32.79 8.10 0.45
N ALA A 220 -32.34 7.82 1.68
CA ALA A 220 -33.06 8.17 2.90
C ALA A 220 -33.16 9.70 3.08
N GLU A 221 -32.10 10.44 2.76
CA GLU A 221 -32.11 11.92 2.76
C GLU A 221 -33.15 12.48 1.79
N THR A 222 -33.13 12.04 0.51
CA THR A 222 -34.09 12.51 -0.51
C THR A 222 -35.54 12.20 -0.12
N THR A 223 -35.81 11.01 0.43
CA THR A 223 -37.16 10.61 0.85
C THR A 223 -37.66 11.49 2.00
N SER A 224 -36.77 11.83 2.95
CA SER A 224 -37.10 12.71 4.07
C SER A 224 -37.41 14.14 3.63
N GLU A 225 -36.63 14.69 2.69
CA GLU A 225 -36.87 16.02 2.13
C GLU A 225 -38.26 16.10 1.49
N ILE A 226 -38.62 15.13 0.64
CA ILE A 226 -39.94 15.06 0.00
C ILE A 226 -41.06 15.00 1.04
N ARG A 227 -40.90 14.19 2.09
CA ARG A 227 -41.90 14.08 3.18
C ARG A 227 -42.07 15.39 3.94
N ASN A 228 -40.97 16.07 4.26
CA ASN A 228 -41.00 17.34 4.99
C ASN A 228 -41.69 18.45 4.17
N TYR A 229 -41.44 18.52 2.86
CA TYR A 229 -42.18 19.42 1.96
C TYR A 229 -43.68 19.08 1.89
N GLY A 230 -44.04 17.80 1.83
CA GLY A 230 -45.43 17.36 1.85
C GLY A 230 -46.18 17.75 3.13
N ILE A 231 -45.52 17.61 4.28
CA ILE A 231 -46.09 18.04 5.58
C ILE A 231 -46.26 19.56 5.64
N LEU A 232 -45.25 20.33 5.21
CA LEU A 232 -45.33 21.80 5.14
C LEU A 232 -46.47 22.28 4.23
N ALA A 233 -46.63 21.68 3.06
CA ALA A 233 -47.73 21.99 2.15
C ALA A 233 -49.10 21.69 2.78
N ALA A 234 -49.25 20.54 3.46
CA ALA A 234 -50.48 20.19 4.17
C ALA A 234 -50.81 21.18 5.31
N VAL A 235 -49.81 21.60 6.09
CA VAL A 235 -49.99 22.58 7.17
C VAL A 235 -50.43 23.94 6.62
N VAL A 236 -49.82 24.40 5.52
CA VAL A 236 -50.22 25.67 4.86
C VAL A 236 -51.67 25.60 4.37
N VAL A 237 -52.08 24.49 3.76
CA VAL A 237 -53.47 24.29 3.32
C VAL A 237 -54.44 24.35 4.51
N ILE A 238 -54.12 23.68 5.62
CA ILE A 238 -54.96 23.72 6.82
C ILE A 238 -55.10 25.15 7.36
N ILE A 239 -54.00 25.92 7.42
CA ILE A 239 -54.02 27.32 7.90
C ILE A 239 -54.91 28.19 6.98
N VAL A 240 -54.79 28.04 5.66
CA VAL A 240 -55.60 28.79 4.69
C VAL A 240 -57.09 28.45 4.85
N VAL A 241 -57.43 27.17 5.01
CA VAL A 241 -58.82 26.73 5.23
C VAL A 241 -59.37 27.30 6.54
N VAL A 242 -58.61 27.28 7.62
CA VAL A 242 -59.03 27.86 8.92
C VAL A 242 -59.26 29.36 8.80
N LEU A 243 -58.35 30.10 8.15
CA LEU A 243 -58.52 31.54 7.91
C LEU A 243 -59.76 31.85 7.06
N ALA A 244 -60.01 31.06 6.01
CA ALA A 244 -61.21 31.20 5.19
C ALA A 244 -62.49 30.97 6.01
N VAL A 245 -62.52 29.94 6.86
CA VAL A 245 -63.65 29.65 7.76
C VAL A 245 -63.87 30.79 8.76
N ILE A 246 -62.81 31.34 9.37
CA ILE A 246 -62.91 32.48 10.30
C ILE A 246 -63.46 33.73 9.58
N LEU A 247 -62.98 34.00 8.35
CA LEU A 247 -63.48 35.12 7.55
C LEU A 247 -64.94 34.94 7.14
N MET A 248 -65.36 33.72 6.77
CA MET A 248 -66.75 33.41 6.47
C MET A 248 -67.65 33.54 7.71
N GLN A 249 -67.20 33.10 8.89
CA GLN A 249 -67.94 33.28 10.15
C GLN A 249 -68.07 34.76 10.53
N ARG A 250 -67.02 35.57 10.31
CA ARG A 250 -67.09 37.04 10.50
C ARG A 250 -68.07 37.71 9.55
N LYS A 251 -68.13 37.28 8.28
CA LYS A 251 -69.13 37.79 7.32
C LYS A 251 -70.56 37.42 7.73
N ARG A 252 -70.80 36.19 8.21
CA ARG A 252 -72.12 35.80 8.74
C ARG A 252 -72.54 36.60 9.97
N LYS A 253 -71.63 36.94 10.88
CA LYS A 253 -71.93 37.80 12.05
C LYS A 253 -72.13 39.28 11.71
N ARG A 254 -71.66 39.74 10.54
CA ARG A 254 -71.88 41.12 10.04
C ARG A 254 -73.05 41.24 9.05
N GLY A 255 -73.73 40.14 8.76
CA GLY A 255 -74.92 40.08 7.90
C GLY A 255 -76.24 40.13 8.67
N ILE A 256 -76.32 40.96 9.72
CA ILE A 256 -77.59 41.38 10.32
C ILE A 256 -77.54 42.91 10.39
N TYR A 257 -78.07 43.53 9.35
CA TYR A 257 -78.77 44.80 9.35
C TYR A 257 -79.89 44.67 8.32
#